data_AF-K2ECT7-F1
#
_entry.id   AF-K2ECT7-F1
#
_cell.length_a   1.000
_cell.length_b   1.000
_cell.length_c   1.000
_cell.angle_alpha   90.00
_cell.angle_beta   90.00
_cell.angle_gamma   90.00
#
_symmetry.space_group_name_H-M   'P 1'
#
loop_
_entity.id
_entity.type
_entity.pdbx_description
1 polymer ?
#
loop_
_entity_poly.entity_id
_entity_poly.type
_entity_poly.pdbx_seq_one_letter_code
_entity_poly.pdbx_strand_id
1 'polypeptide(L)'
;MLVDADIPLLTADAEGVNLFMRAVGNSNSATLRHILKSKKVQAANIHEWNQVAIWKHVQNVDVMELLCQYGFNIDAQDMEGNTPLMYWAQRERHFPLSVAALNAKANPLLQNYQGVKASQRVLANSLLQSLLLQAEREFEKEPIPSPQEKGFMAWLPWRPLVCKDNYSYTVDSNAFMTRVYVVGIAAIALIFFTPSSMIGMVGKIFIGVTVVSIPLFITELWRSYKEAQRQAVAEYLASSIPSKQSTTTICTSVAAARLLVESSSRPECLNKLDEGGGHLLGKYKVDPEVFKLFVDNNADIFAGMWHSGFSRAVEDSRPDLLAYILDRRRINIQEMSVELQMKMWSSIGSEQTARFLKQYGFDPDVQDAEGNTALMYLARQGNILGKIPLAKIQILLAVGANPFLVNQGGQTARNLAADSRIADLL
;
A
#
# COMPACT_ATOMS: atom_id res chain seq x y z
N MET A 1 26.38 5.06 -30.34
CA MET A 1 26.63 6.46 -29.92
C MET A 1 25.80 6.93 -28.71
N LEU A 2 24.91 6.13 -28.11
CA LEU A 2 24.18 6.54 -26.89
C LEU A 2 24.93 6.29 -25.57
N VAL A 3 25.91 5.37 -25.57
CA VAL A 3 26.62 4.96 -24.34
C VAL A 3 27.74 5.94 -23.98
N ASP A 4 28.35 6.59 -24.97
CA ASP A 4 29.50 7.49 -24.78
C ASP A 4 29.12 8.93 -24.46
N ALA A 5 27.86 9.30 -24.67
CA ALA A 5 27.35 10.62 -24.31
C ALA A 5 26.77 10.59 -22.88
N ASP A 6 26.98 11.66 -22.11
CA ASP A 6 26.48 11.82 -20.74
C ASP A 6 24.99 12.20 -20.72
N ILE A 7 24.20 11.51 -21.56
CA ILE A 7 22.77 11.78 -21.76
C ILE A 7 22.00 11.10 -20.62
N PRO A 8 21.09 11.81 -19.94
CA PRO A 8 20.24 11.21 -18.92
C PRO A 8 19.28 10.20 -19.58
N LEU A 9 19.45 8.91 -19.27
CA LEU A 9 18.69 7.81 -19.87
C LEU A 9 17.30 7.60 -19.23
N LEU A 10 17.12 8.05 -17.99
CA LEU A 10 15.92 7.84 -17.18
C LEU A 10 15.06 9.09 -17.00
N THR A 11 15.47 10.25 -17.52
CA THR A 11 14.62 11.44 -17.58
C THR A 11 13.47 11.21 -18.55
N ALA A 12 12.25 11.33 -18.05
CA ALA A 12 11.03 11.20 -18.83
C ALA A 12 10.76 12.46 -19.65
N ASP A 13 10.19 12.29 -20.84
CA ASP A 13 9.62 13.37 -21.65
C ASP A 13 8.22 13.78 -21.12
N ALA A 14 7.55 14.70 -21.82
CA ALA A 14 6.22 15.18 -21.46
C ALA A 14 5.12 14.09 -21.46
N GLU A 15 5.40 12.92 -22.05
CA GLU A 15 4.51 11.75 -22.06
C GLU A 15 4.86 10.73 -20.98
N GLY A 16 5.87 11.01 -20.14
CA GLY A 16 6.34 10.09 -19.11
C GLY A 16 7.30 9.02 -19.64
N VAL A 17 7.70 9.08 -20.92
CA VAL A 17 8.53 8.07 -21.57
C VAL A 17 9.99 8.49 -21.51
N ASN A 18 10.85 7.65 -20.90
CA ASN A 18 12.28 7.92 -20.89
C ASN A 18 13.00 7.30 -22.10
N LEU A 19 14.22 7.77 -22.37
CA LEU A 19 15.02 7.30 -23.50
C LEU A 19 15.33 5.79 -23.41
N PHE A 20 15.44 5.26 -22.18
CA PHE A 20 15.59 3.83 -21.94
C PHE A 20 14.34 3.03 -22.37
N MET A 21 13.13 3.49 -22.05
CA MET A 21 11.85 2.87 -22.46
C MET A 21 11.70 2.86 -23.98
N ARG A 22 12.12 3.93 -24.67
CA ARG A 22 12.15 3.96 -26.14
C ARG A 22 13.13 2.93 -26.71
N ALA A 23 14.30 2.77 -26.10
CA ALA A 23 15.26 1.74 -26.49
C ALA A 23 14.71 0.32 -26.27
N VAL A 24 13.95 0.10 -25.19
CA VAL A 24 13.24 -1.15 -24.90
C VAL A 24 12.16 -1.44 -25.95
N GLY A 25 11.35 -0.44 -26.31
CA GLY A 25 10.31 -0.56 -27.34
C GLY A 25 10.85 -0.85 -28.74
N ASN A 26 11.99 -0.27 -29.10
CA ASN A 26 12.64 -0.48 -30.40
C ASN A 26 13.24 -1.89 -30.57
N SER A 27 13.20 -2.73 -29.53
CA SER A 27 13.54 -4.16 -29.58
C SER A 27 14.98 -4.50 -30.03
N ASN A 28 15.92 -3.55 -29.93
CA ASN A 28 17.32 -3.77 -30.27
C ASN A 28 18.09 -4.33 -29.06
N SER A 29 18.06 -5.65 -28.90
CA SER A 29 18.68 -6.37 -27.77
C SER A 29 20.20 -6.14 -27.67
N ALA A 30 20.90 -5.92 -28.79
CA ALA A 30 22.33 -5.60 -28.79
C ALA A 30 22.60 -4.24 -28.13
N THR A 31 21.82 -3.21 -28.50
CA THR A 31 21.95 -1.86 -27.93
C THR A 31 21.59 -1.85 -26.44
N LEU A 32 20.53 -2.54 -26.05
CA LEU A 32 20.13 -2.69 -24.64
C LEU A 32 21.19 -3.41 -23.82
N ARG A 33 21.82 -4.45 -24.38
CA ARG A 33 22.92 -5.16 -23.71
C ARG A 33 24.10 -4.25 -23.44
N HIS A 34 24.45 -3.36 -24.38
CA HIS A 34 25.49 -2.36 -24.17
C HIS A 34 25.11 -1.34 -23.09
N ILE A 35 23.85 -0.86 -23.07
CA ILE A 35 23.35 0.07 -22.05
C ILE A 35 23.36 -0.58 -20.65
N LEU A 36 22.86 -1.80 -20.52
CA LEU A 36 22.79 -2.51 -19.25
C LEU A 36 24.19 -2.88 -18.71
N LYS A 37 25.13 -3.25 -19.60
CA LYS A 37 26.54 -3.47 -19.23
C LYS A 37 27.23 -2.21 -18.72
N SER A 38 26.85 -1.03 -19.21
CA SER A 38 27.44 0.24 -18.78
C SER A 38 27.12 0.62 -17.33
N LYS A 39 26.21 -0.11 -16.65
CA LYS A 39 25.71 0.17 -15.29
C LYS A 39 25.07 1.56 -15.09
N LYS A 40 24.83 2.32 -16.17
CA LYS A 40 24.08 3.59 -16.15
C LYS A 40 22.61 3.39 -15.75
N VAL A 41 22.05 2.22 -16.05
CA VAL A 41 20.69 1.81 -15.65
C VAL A 41 20.81 0.54 -14.82
N GLN A 42 20.31 0.57 -13.59
CA GLN A 42 20.36 -0.56 -12.66
C GLN A 42 18.98 -0.78 -12.05
N ALA A 43 18.49 -2.03 -12.09
CA ALA A 43 17.19 -2.38 -11.54
C ALA A 43 17.03 -1.99 -10.05
N ALA A 44 18.11 -2.12 -9.26
CA ALA A 44 18.11 -1.77 -7.84
C ALA A 44 17.79 -0.29 -7.56
N ASN A 45 18.05 0.61 -8.51
CA ASN A 45 17.81 2.05 -8.34
C ASN A 45 16.48 2.49 -8.97
N ILE A 46 15.72 1.57 -9.55
CA ILE A 46 14.43 1.84 -10.18
C ILE A 46 13.35 1.23 -9.30
N HIS A 47 12.51 2.09 -8.71
CA HIS A 47 11.35 1.65 -7.93
C HIS A 47 10.50 0.63 -8.71
N GLU A 48 9.95 -0.37 -8.03
CA GLU A 48 9.20 -1.47 -8.67
C GLU A 48 8.06 -0.96 -9.55
N TRP A 49 7.28 0.03 -9.10
CA TRP A 49 6.20 0.62 -9.90
C TRP A 49 6.69 1.31 -11.20
N ASN A 50 7.92 1.79 -11.23
CA ASN A 50 8.55 2.37 -12.42
C ASN A 50 9.13 1.29 -13.34
N GLN A 51 9.49 0.12 -12.79
CA GLN A 51 9.91 -1.02 -13.60
C GLN A 51 8.76 -1.54 -14.46
N VAL A 52 7.52 -1.53 -13.96
CA VAL A 52 6.35 -1.92 -14.75
C VAL A 52 6.16 -1.04 -15.98
N ALA A 53 6.46 0.27 -15.88
CA ALA A 53 6.43 1.15 -17.05
C ALA A 53 7.44 0.71 -18.12
N ILE A 54 8.63 0.24 -17.73
CA ILE A 54 9.62 -0.34 -18.65
C ILE A 54 9.08 -1.63 -19.28
N TRP A 55 8.48 -2.51 -18.47
CA TRP A 55 7.88 -3.76 -18.93
C TRP A 55 6.71 -3.56 -19.92
N LYS A 56 5.93 -2.46 -19.79
CA LYS A 56 4.87 -2.10 -20.76
C LYS A 56 5.40 -1.85 -22.17
N HIS A 57 6.64 -1.39 -22.30
CA HIS A 57 7.28 -1.13 -23.58
C HIS A 57 8.00 -2.35 -24.17
N VAL A 58 8.10 -3.47 -23.46
CA VAL A 58 8.69 -4.70 -23.99
C VAL A 58 7.79 -5.29 -25.08
N GLN A 59 8.37 -5.57 -26.25
CA GLN A 59 7.64 -6.13 -27.40
C GLN A 59 8.07 -7.56 -27.76
N ASN A 60 9.28 -7.98 -27.36
CA ASN A 60 9.89 -9.26 -27.75
C ASN A 60 10.46 -10.01 -26.53
N VAL A 61 10.45 -11.35 -26.60
CA VAL A 61 10.92 -12.25 -25.53
C VAL A 61 12.42 -12.05 -25.24
N ASP A 62 13.26 -11.84 -26.25
CA ASP A 62 14.69 -11.62 -26.07
C ASP A 62 15.01 -10.40 -25.18
N VAL A 63 14.20 -9.34 -25.30
CA VAL A 63 14.34 -8.14 -24.47
C VAL A 63 13.84 -8.40 -23.06
N MET A 64 12.75 -9.16 -22.92
CA MET A 64 12.23 -9.57 -21.62
C MET A 64 13.27 -10.37 -20.84
N GLU A 65 13.83 -11.41 -21.45
CA GLU A 65 14.85 -12.26 -20.84
C GLU A 65 16.11 -11.47 -20.51
N LEU A 66 16.52 -10.54 -21.38
CA LEU A 66 17.65 -9.66 -21.12
C LEU A 66 17.40 -8.77 -19.90
N LEU A 67 16.20 -8.20 -19.73
CA LEU A 67 15.88 -7.41 -18.54
C LEU A 67 15.88 -8.27 -17.27
N CYS A 68 15.30 -9.47 -17.30
CA CYS A 68 15.37 -10.42 -16.18
C CYS A 68 16.81 -10.78 -15.80
N GLN A 69 17.69 -11.02 -16.79
CA GLN A 69 19.11 -11.32 -16.55
C GLN A 69 19.86 -10.20 -15.80
N TYR A 70 19.44 -8.95 -15.98
CA TYR A 70 20.03 -7.78 -15.31
C TYR A 70 19.27 -7.36 -14.04
N GLY A 71 18.43 -8.25 -13.50
CA GLY A 71 17.82 -8.11 -12.17
C GLY A 71 16.55 -7.26 -12.14
N PHE A 72 15.91 -6.98 -13.28
CA PHE A 72 14.60 -6.35 -13.29
C PHE A 72 13.56 -7.33 -12.75
N ASN A 73 12.73 -6.87 -11.82
CA ASN A 73 11.70 -7.68 -11.18
C ASN A 73 10.52 -7.87 -12.16
N ILE A 74 10.32 -9.11 -12.64
CA ILE A 74 9.23 -9.49 -13.54
C ILE A 74 7.85 -9.42 -12.85
N ASP A 75 7.84 -9.48 -11.52
CA ASP A 75 6.66 -9.45 -10.65
C ASP A 75 6.40 -8.06 -10.05
N ALA A 76 7.14 -7.03 -10.50
CA ALA A 76 6.94 -5.66 -10.06
C ALA A 76 5.47 -5.22 -10.23
N GLN A 77 4.94 -4.44 -9.29
CA GLN A 77 3.57 -3.94 -9.33
C GLN A 77 3.56 -2.42 -9.52
N ASP A 78 2.71 -1.91 -10.41
CA ASP A 78 2.53 -0.48 -10.60
C ASP A 78 1.61 0.15 -9.54
N MET A 79 1.29 1.44 -9.72
CA MET A 79 0.44 2.21 -8.79
C MET A 79 -0.98 1.64 -8.61
N GLU A 80 -1.43 0.76 -9.50
CA GLU A 80 -2.72 0.07 -9.38
C GLU A 80 -2.57 -1.36 -8.86
N GLY A 81 -1.34 -1.81 -8.59
CA GLY A 81 -1.01 -3.18 -8.24
C GLY A 81 -0.90 -4.11 -9.47
N ASN A 82 -0.91 -3.58 -10.70
CA ASN A 82 -0.87 -4.42 -11.89
C ASN A 82 0.56 -4.90 -12.16
N THR A 83 0.74 -6.19 -12.44
CA THR A 83 2.01 -6.78 -12.85
C THR A 83 2.22 -6.70 -14.38
N PRO A 84 3.46 -6.82 -14.89
CA PRO A 84 3.72 -6.99 -16.32
C PRO A 84 2.86 -8.07 -16.97
N LEU A 85 2.69 -9.20 -16.27
CA LEU A 85 1.88 -10.32 -16.73
C LEU A 85 0.40 -9.94 -16.91
N MET A 86 -0.17 -9.08 -16.06
CA MET A 86 -1.53 -8.56 -16.23
C MET A 86 -1.68 -7.68 -17.47
N TYR A 87 -0.66 -6.90 -17.82
CA TYR A 87 -0.67 -6.07 -19.03
C TYR A 87 -0.49 -6.90 -20.31
N TRP A 88 0.38 -7.91 -20.27
CA TRP A 88 0.58 -8.80 -21.41
C TRP A 88 -0.65 -9.69 -21.65
N ALA A 89 -1.35 -10.10 -20.59
CA ALA A 89 -2.60 -10.86 -20.68
C ALA A 89 -3.74 -10.13 -21.44
N GLN A 90 -3.73 -8.79 -21.46
CA GLN A 90 -4.77 -8.00 -22.14
C GLN A 90 -4.61 -7.93 -23.66
N ARG A 91 -3.42 -8.16 -24.20
CA ARG A 91 -3.12 -7.95 -25.63
C ARG A 91 -2.70 -9.24 -26.30
N GLU A 92 -3.41 -9.66 -27.34
CA GLU A 92 -3.09 -10.89 -28.08
C GLU A 92 -1.66 -10.90 -28.63
N ARG A 93 -1.15 -9.74 -29.08
CA ARG A 93 0.23 -9.58 -29.55
C ARG A 93 1.28 -9.95 -28.50
N HIS A 94 0.95 -9.84 -27.21
CA HIS A 94 1.86 -10.15 -26.09
C HIS A 94 1.67 -11.59 -25.56
N PHE A 95 0.96 -12.45 -26.29
CA PHE A 95 0.82 -13.87 -25.95
C PHE A 95 2.19 -14.57 -25.76
N PRO A 96 3.18 -14.41 -26.66
CA PRO A 96 4.51 -15.01 -26.44
C PRO A 96 5.23 -14.48 -25.21
N LEU A 97 5.05 -13.19 -24.87
CA LEU A 97 5.62 -12.59 -23.65
C LEU A 97 4.98 -13.18 -22.39
N SER A 98 3.67 -13.42 -22.41
CA SER A 98 2.98 -14.01 -21.26
C SER A 98 3.45 -15.44 -21.00
N VAL A 99 3.64 -16.25 -22.06
CA VAL A 99 4.19 -17.60 -21.94
C VAL A 99 5.65 -17.56 -21.47
N ALA A 100 6.47 -16.68 -22.04
CA ALA A 100 7.86 -16.54 -21.63
C ALA A 100 8.00 -16.06 -20.17
N ALA A 101 7.13 -15.16 -19.72
CA ALA A 101 7.09 -14.70 -18.34
C ALA A 101 6.75 -15.83 -17.36
N LEU A 102 5.78 -16.69 -17.69
CA LEU A 102 5.47 -17.88 -16.90
C LEU A 102 6.64 -18.86 -16.86
N ASN A 103 7.33 -19.08 -18.00
CA ASN A 103 8.55 -19.89 -18.04
C ASN A 103 9.69 -19.28 -17.21
N ALA A 104 9.73 -17.94 -17.11
CA ALA A 104 10.63 -17.20 -16.23
C ALA A 104 10.18 -17.16 -14.76
N LYS A 105 9.18 -17.97 -14.38
CA LYS A 105 8.60 -18.08 -13.03
C LYS A 105 7.92 -16.80 -12.52
N ALA A 106 7.40 -15.96 -13.40
CA ALA A 106 6.55 -14.85 -12.98
C ALA A 106 5.32 -15.38 -12.22
N ASN A 107 5.00 -14.75 -11.08
CA ASN A 107 3.96 -15.22 -10.18
C ASN A 107 2.56 -14.89 -10.72
N PRO A 108 1.77 -15.88 -11.16
CA PRO A 108 0.44 -15.63 -11.71
C PRO A 108 -0.62 -15.34 -10.63
N LEU A 109 -0.30 -15.57 -9.35
CA LEU A 109 -1.22 -15.40 -8.22
C LEU A 109 -1.31 -13.97 -7.70
N LEU A 110 -0.38 -13.10 -8.11
CA LEU A 110 -0.39 -11.69 -7.70
C LEU A 110 -1.69 -11.02 -8.14
N GLN A 111 -2.24 -10.22 -7.23
CA GLN A 111 -3.48 -9.48 -7.43
C GLN A 111 -3.18 -7.99 -7.43
N ASN A 112 -3.88 -7.27 -8.30
CA ASN A 112 -3.90 -5.82 -8.22
C ASN A 112 -4.78 -5.33 -7.05
N TYR A 113 -4.85 -4.02 -6.83
CA TYR A 113 -5.66 -3.47 -5.72
C TYR A 113 -7.18 -3.65 -5.86
N GLN A 114 -7.64 -4.13 -7.03
CA GLN A 114 -9.02 -4.53 -7.27
C GLN A 114 -9.25 -6.03 -6.99
N GLY A 115 -8.22 -6.77 -6.55
CA GLY A 115 -8.27 -8.21 -6.32
C GLY A 115 -8.20 -9.05 -7.60
N VAL A 116 -7.81 -8.44 -8.72
CA VAL A 116 -7.83 -9.07 -10.06
C VAL A 116 -6.48 -9.70 -10.37
N LYS A 117 -6.49 -10.98 -10.79
CA LYS A 117 -5.31 -11.73 -11.26
C LYS A 117 -5.09 -11.58 -12.77
N ALA A 118 -3.93 -12.04 -13.27
CA ALA A 118 -3.64 -12.04 -14.71
C ALA A 118 -4.65 -12.85 -15.54
N SER A 119 -5.08 -14.02 -15.06
CA SER A 119 -6.08 -14.88 -15.75
C SER A 119 -7.43 -14.19 -15.97
N GLN A 120 -7.80 -13.26 -15.10
CA GLN A 120 -9.05 -12.52 -15.14
C GLN A 120 -8.97 -11.25 -16.02
N ARG A 121 -7.77 -10.85 -16.44
CA ARG A 121 -7.57 -9.71 -17.37
C ARG A 121 -7.51 -10.12 -18.83
N VAL A 122 -7.55 -11.43 -19.13
CA VAL A 122 -7.53 -11.95 -20.50
C VAL A 122 -8.84 -11.57 -21.20
N LEU A 123 -8.73 -10.83 -22.31
CA LEU A 123 -9.90 -10.31 -23.04
C LEU A 123 -10.51 -11.30 -24.04
N ALA A 124 -9.68 -11.93 -24.88
CA ALA A 124 -10.18 -12.74 -26.01
C ALA A 124 -9.45 -14.09 -26.19
N ASN A 125 -8.28 -14.29 -25.57
CA ASN A 125 -7.46 -15.47 -25.82
C ASN A 125 -7.77 -16.61 -24.82
N SER A 126 -8.67 -17.52 -25.22
CA SER A 126 -9.06 -18.68 -24.41
C SER A 126 -7.90 -19.62 -24.06
N LEU A 127 -6.92 -19.76 -24.97
CA LEU A 127 -5.72 -20.56 -24.73
C LEU A 127 -4.86 -19.95 -23.63
N LEU A 128 -4.60 -18.64 -23.69
CA LEU A 128 -3.85 -17.91 -22.65
C LEU A 128 -4.55 -18.00 -21.29
N GLN A 129 -5.87 -17.86 -21.29
CA GLN A 129 -6.66 -17.98 -20.07
C GLN A 129 -6.51 -19.37 -19.44
N SER A 130 -6.58 -20.44 -20.24
CA SER A 130 -6.37 -21.81 -19.74
C SER A 130 -4.95 -22.03 -19.21
N LEU A 131 -3.93 -21.48 -19.89
CA LEU A 131 -2.53 -21.56 -19.46
C LEU A 131 -2.29 -20.82 -18.14
N LEU A 132 -2.85 -19.62 -17.97
CA LEU A 132 -2.73 -18.86 -16.73
C LEU A 132 -3.45 -19.56 -15.58
N LEU A 133 -4.65 -20.10 -15.80
CA LEU A 133 -5.37 -20.88 -14.78
C LEU A 133 -4.63 -22.17 -14.41
N GLN A 134 -3.97 -22.82 -15.36
CA GLN A 134 -3.11 -23.97 -15.09
C GLN A 134 -1.87 -23.55 -14.29
N ALA A 135 -1.20 -22.48 -14.70
CA ALA A 135 -0.04 -21.95 -13.99
C ALA A 135 -0.37 -21.53 -12.56
N GLU A 136 -1.54 -20.92 -12.31
CA GLU A 136 -2.02 -20.62 -10.96
C GLU A 136 -2.14 -21.89 -10.11
N ARG A 137 -2.73 -22.96 -10.65
CA ARG A 137 -2.86 -24.24 -9.95
C ARG A 137 -1.52 -24.93 -9.71
N GLU A 138 -0.57 -24.77 -10.63
CA GLU A 138 0.79 -25.33 -10.50
C GLU A 138 1.60 -24.56 -9.45
N PHE A 139 1.49 -23.23 -9.43
CA PHE A 139 2.12 -22.38 -8.42
C PHE A 139 1.53 -22.62 -7.01
N GLU A 140 0.22 -22.90 -6.92
CA GLU A 140 -0.43 -23.32 -5.67
C GLU A 140 0.01 -24.73 -5.20
N LYS A 141 0.46 -25.59 -6.12
CA LYS A 141 0.98 -26.94 -5.84
C LYS A 141 2.48 -26.96 -5.56
N GLU A 142 3.25 -25.97 -6.02
CA GLU A 142 4.64 -25.84 -5.60
C GLU A 142 4.64 -25.74 -4.08
N PRO A 143 5.29 -26.68 -3.36
CA PRO A 143 5.37 -26.60 -1.92
C PRO A 143 6.04 -25.26 -1.61
N ILE A 144 5.34 -24.41 -0.86
CA ILE A 144 5.96 -23.27 -0.18
C ILE A 144 7.28 -23.82 0.37
N PRO A 145 8.46 -23.29 0.00
CA PRO A 145 9.70 -23.78 0.58
C PRO A 145 9.53 -23.62 2.08
N SER A 146 9.41 -24.76 2.76
CA SER A 146 9.41 -24.79 4.20
C SER A 146 10.68 -24.04 4.64
N PRO A 147 10.66 -23.28 5.74
CA PRO A 147 11.85 -22.64 6.28
C PRO A 147 12.97 -23.61 6.74
N GLN A 148 13.09 -24.79 6.15
CA GLN A 148 14.06 -25.83 6.46
C GLN A 148 15.00 -26.10 5.30
N GLU A 149 15.90 -25.17 5.00
CA GLU A 149 17.18 -25.52 4.38
C GLU A 149 18.36 -24.71 4.95
N LYS A 150 18.21 -24.23 6.19
CA LYS A 150 19.36 -23.98 7.08
C LYS A 150 19.17 -24.75 8.38
N GLY A 151 19.61 -26.01 8.36
CA GLY A 151 19.99 -26.74 9.56
C GLY A 151 19.01 -27.82 10.06
N PHE A 152 18.55 -28.72 9.19
CA PHE A 152 18.00 -30.00 9.63
C PHE A 152 19.12 -31.06 9.67
N MET A 153 20.02 -30.95 10.64
CA MET A 153 20.94 -32.01 11.05
C MET A 153 21.14 -31.89 12.57
N ALA A 154 20.22 -32.50 13.33
CA ALA A 154 20.44 -33.17 14.62
C ALA A 154 19.13 -33.22 15.43
N TRP A 155 18.52 -34.40 15.47
CA TRP A 155 17.53 -34.75 16.49
C TRP A 155 18.28 -35.05 17.81
N LEU A 156 17.81 -34.42 18.91
CA LEU A 156 18.12 -34.64 20.35
C LEU A 156 19.47 -34.12 20.91
N PRO A 157 19.60 -33.85 22.24
CA PRO A 157 18.69 -33.23 23.21
C PRO A 157 19.34 -32.01 23.91
N TRP A 158 18.54 -31.16 24.58
CA TRP A 158 18.96 -30.17 25.60
C TRP A 158 20.37 -29.52 25.46
N ARG A 159 20.48 -28.41 24.71
CA ARG A 159 21.54 -27.40 24.95
C ARG A 159 21.04 -25.98 24.65
N PRO A 160 21.36 -24.98 25.49
CA PRO A 160 21.03 -23.59 25.24
C PRO A 160 21.97 -23.04 24.16
N LEU A 161 21.43 -22.69 23.00
CA LEU A 161 22.18 -22.01 21.94
C LEU A 161 22.24 -20.51 22.26
N VAL A 162 23.34 -20.12 22.87
CA VAL A 162 23.86 -18.76 22.84
C VAL A 162 24.44 -18.53 21.45
N CYS A 163 23.85 -17.62 20.67
CA CYS A 163 24.51 -17.01 19.53
C CYS A 163 24.93 -15.60 19.92
N LYS A 164 26.24 -15.36 19.88
CA LYS A 164 26.85 -14.04 19.89
C LYS A 164 26.54 -13.34 18.56
N ASP A 165 26.39 -12.03 18.68
CA ASP A 165 26.32 -11.00 17.63
C ASP A 165 24.91 -10.65 17.12
N ASN A 166 24.46 -9.47 17.60
CA ASN A 166 23.30 -8.67 17.25
C ASN A 166 21.89 -9.24 17.57
N TYR A 167 21.28 -8.58 18.56
CA TYR A 167 19.90 -8.74 19.03
C TYR A 167 18.88 -8.79 17.90
N SER A 168 18.51 -10.00 17.46
CA SER A 168 17.23 -10.26 16.81
C SER A 168 16.75 -11.65 17.20
N TYR A 169 15.99 -11.71 18.30
CA TYR A 169 15.08 -12.82 18.49
C TYR A 169 13.94 -12.60 17.51
N THR A 170 14.01 -13.20 16.32
CA THR A 170 12.81 -13.38 15.52
C THR A 170 11.93 -14.33 16.32
N VAL A 171 10.82 -13.81 16.84
CA VAL A 171 9.75 -14.68 17.32
C VAL A 171 9.21 -15.35 16.07
N ASP A 172 9.73 -16.53 15.77
CA ASP A 172 9.24 -17.36 14.68
C ASP A 172 7.83 -17.79 15.05
N SER A 173 6.85 -17.00 14.62
CA SER A 173 5.42 -17.20 14.84
C SER A 173 4.98 -18.58 14.37
N ASN A 174 5.69 -19.17 13.39
CA ASN A 174 5.48 -20.54 12.97
C ASN A 174 5.97 -21.54 14.02
N ALA A 175 7.15 -21.35 14.62
CA ALA A 175 7.66 -22.23 15.68
C ALA A 175 6.79 -22.18 16.95
N PHE A 176 6.28 -21.00 17.31
CA PHE A 176 5.36 -20.83 18.44
C PHE A 176 4.01 -21.52 18.19
N MET A 177 3.38 -21.27 17.04
CA MET A 177 2.10 -21.90 16.67
C MET A 177 2.23 -23.43 16.55
N THR A 178 3.35 -23.92 16.01
CA THR A 178 3.64 -25.36 15.90
C THR A 178 3.75 -26.02 17.27
N ARG A 179 4.41 -25.38 18.24
CA ARG A 179 4.52 -25.92 19.63
C ARG A 179 3.15 -26.04 20.30
N VAL A 180 2.28 -25.04 20.10
CA VAL A 180 0.92 -25.01 20.67
C VAL A 180 0.04 -26.10 20.05
N TYR A 181 0.12 -26.26 18.73
CA TYR A 181 -0.62 -27.31 18.02
C TYR A 181 -0.18 -28.71 18.46
N VAL A 182 1.12 -28.96 18.61
CA VAL A 182 1.64 -30.27 19.04
C VAL A 182 1.21 -30.60 20.46
N VAL A 183 1.25 -29.64 21.40
CA VAL A 183 0.78 -29.86 22.77
C VAL A 183 -0.73 -30.09 22.81
N GLY A 184 -1.51 -29.31 22.05
CA GLY A 184 -2.96 -29.49 21.95
C GLY A 184 -3.36 -30.85 21.35
N ILE A 185 -2.73 -31.26 20.26
CA ILE A 185 -2.97 -32.56 19.61
C ILE A 185 -2.53 -33.72 20.52
N ALA A 186 -1.35 -33.63 21.15
CA ALA A 186 -0.88 -34.68 22.06
C ALA A 186 -1.83 -34.87 23.26
N ALA A 187 -2.39 -33.77 23.76
CA ALA A 187 -3.32 -33.81 24.88
C ALA A 187 -4.69 -34.40 24.46
N ILE A 188 -5.19 -34.09 23.27
CA ILE A 188 -6.42 -34.69 22.71
C ILE A 188 -6.21 -36.19 22.43
N ALA A 189 -5.07 -36.58 21.87
CA ALA A 189 -4.74 -37.98 21.61
C ALA A 189 -4.69 -38.81 22.91
N LEU A 190 -4.15 -38.25 23.99
CA LEU A 190 -4.14 -38.88 25.31
C LEU A 190 -5.56 -39.16 25.84
N ILE A 191 -6.55 -38.31 25.54
CA ILE A 191 -7.94 -38.54 25.95
C ILE A 191 -8.56 -39.73 25.19
N PHE A 192 -8.35 -39.81 23.87
CA PHE A 192 -8.94 -40.86 23.04
C PHE A 192 -8.35 -42.26 23.25
N PHE A 193 -7.09 -42.36 23.71
CA PHE A 193 -6.41 -43.64 23.93
C PHE A 193 -6.37 -44.09 25.40
N THR A 194 -7.06 -43.40 26.31
CA THR A 194 -7.07 -43.78 27.73
C THR A 194 -8.15 -44.80 28.08
N PRO A 195 -7.81 -45.89 28.80
CA PRO A 195 -8.81 -46.81 29.32
C PRO A 195 -9.77 -46.08 30.28
N SER A 196 -11.03 -46.50 30.29
CA SER A 196 -12.11 -45.85 31.06
C SER A 196 -11.84 -45.75 32.58
N SER A 197 -10.96 -46.59 33.12
CA SER A 197 -10.52 -46.56 34.52
C SER A 197 -9.57 -45.40 34.88
N MET A 198 -8.95 -44.74 33.89
CA MET A 198 -7.93 -43.69 34.10
C MET A 198 -8.42 -42.27 33.76
N ILE A 199 -9.63 -42.14 33.23
CA ILE A 199 -10.22 -40.87 32.75
C ILE A 199 -10.19 -39.77 33.83
N GLY A 200 -10.48 -40.11 35.10
CA GLY A 200 -10.48 -39.13 36.20
C GLY A 200 -9.09 -38.60 36.57
N MET A 201 -8.03 -39.40 36.41
CA MET A 201 -6.64 -38.98 36.66
C MET A 201 -6.12 -38.13 35.49
N VAL A 202 -6.38 -38.58 34.26
CA VAL A 202 -5.99 -37.88 33.02
C VAL A 202 -6.72 -36.54 32.91
N GLY A 203 -8.00 -36.46 33.28
CA GLY A 203 -8.76 -35.21 33.33
C GLY A 203 -8.16 -34.18 34.30
N LYS A 204 -7.68 -34.60 35.48
CA LYS A 204 -7.02 -33.70 36.45
C LYS A 204 -5.66 -33.22 35.96
N ILE A 205 -4.87 -34.08 35.32
CA ILE A 205 -3.59 -33.71 34.71
C ILE A 205 -3.83 -32.74 33.55
N PHE A 206 -4.82 -33.00 32.71
CA PHE A 206 -5.18 -32.14 31.58
C PHE A 206 -5.64 -30.76 32.05
N ILE A 207 -6.50 -30.69 33.08
CA ILE A 207 -6.92 -29.42 33.71
C ILE A 207 -5.70 -28.71 34.31
N GLY A 208 -4.83 -29.41 35.03
CA GLY A 208 -3.61 -28.81 35.60
C GLY A 208 -2.67 -28.25 34.53
N VAL A 209 -2.46 -28.98 33.44
CA VAL A 209 -1.63 -28.53 32.31
C VAL A 209 -2.28 -27.35 31.60
N THR A 210 -3.59 -27.38 31.31
CA THR A 210 -4.26 -26.23 30.67
C THR A 210 -4.31 -24.99 31.56
N VAL A 211 -4.58 -25.15 32.86
CA VAL A 211 -4.62 -24.03 33.83
C VAL A 211 -3.24 -23.37 33.99
N VAL A 212 -2.15 -24.12 33.86
CA VAL A 212 -0.78 -23.56 33.93
C VAL A 212 -0.30 -23.05 32.57
N SER A 213 -0.61 -23.75 31.47
CA SER A 213 -0.13 -23.41 30.13
C SER A 213 -0.87 -22.22 29.51
N ILE A 214 -2.16 -22.01 29.78
CA ILE A 214 -2.94 -20.90 29.20
C ILE A 214 -2.44 -19.53 29.69
N PRO A 215 -2.19 -19.29 30.99
CA PRO A 215 -1.60 -18.04 31.46
C PRO A 215 -0.21 -17.78 30.87
N LEU A 216 0.66 -18.80 30.85
CA LEU A 216 1.99 -18.70 30.23
C LEU A 216 1.91 -18.36 28.74
N PHE A 217 0.96 -18.97 28.03
CA PHE A 217 0.67 -18.70 26.62
C PHE A 217 0.20 -17.26 26.39
N ILE A 218 -0.72 -16.77 27.21
CA ILE A 218 -1.19 -15.38 27.15
C ILE A 218 -0.04 -14.41 27.42
N THR A 219 0.82 -14.70 28.40
CA THR A 219 1.98 -13.84 28.70
C THR A 219 2.97 -13.79 27.54
N GLU A 220 3.23 -14.92 26.87
CA GLU A 220 4.18 -14.97 25.76
C GLU A 220 3.62 -14.34 24.49
N LEU A 221 2.31 -14.48 24.23
CA LEU A 221 1.62 -13.73 23.18
C LEU A 221 1.70 -12.22 23.41
N TRP A 222 1.43 -11.75 24.63
CA TRP A 222 1.57 -10.35 24.99
C TRP A 222 2.99 -9.84 24.81
N ARG A 223 3.99 -10.65 25.20
CA ARG A 223 5.41 -10.32 25.05
C ARG A 223 5.81 -10.21 23.58
N SER A 224 5.42 -11.19 22.77
CA SER A 224 5.65 -11.20 21.31
C SER A 224 5.01 -9.99 20.64
N TYR A 225 3.75 -9.69 20.99
CA TYR A 225 3.03 -8.54 20.46
C TYR A 225 3.74 -7.21 20.78
N LYS A 226 4.20 -7.04 22.03
CA LYS A 226 4.95 -5.85 22.45
C LYS A 226 6.29 -5.73 21.72
N GLU A 227 6.96 -6.85 21.46
CA GLU A 227 8.24 -6.86 20.75
C GLU A 227 8.07 -6.54 19.26
N ALA A 228 7.02 -7.03 18.62
CA ALA A 228 6.68 -6.67 17.24
C ALA A 228 6.43 -5.16 17.08
N GLN A 229 5.74 -4.53 18.05
CA GLN A 229 5.56 -3.07 18.07
C GLN A 229 6.89 -2.32 18.19
N ARG A 230 7.79 -2.80 19.06
CA ARG A 230 9.13 -2.20 19.21
C ARG A 230 9.97 -2.32 17.96
N GLN A 231 9.92 -3.48 17.29
CA GLN A 231 10.62 -3.69 16.03
C GLN A 231 10.10 -2.74 14.94
N ALA A 232 8.78 -2.57 14.83
CA ALA A 232 8.20 -1.62 13.88
C ALA A 232 8.66 -0.18 14.15
N VAL A 233 8.70 0.24 15.42
CA VAL A 233 9.21 1.57 15.80
C VAL A 233 10.71 1.70 15.52
N ALA A 234 11.51 0.68 15.83
CA ALA A 234 12.94 0.68 15.58
C ALA A 234 13.28 0.75 14.09
N GLU A 235 12.59 -0.03 13.26
CA GLU A 235 12.70 0.03 11.80
C GLU A 235 12.30 1.42 11.28
N TYR A 236 11.18 1.96 11.76
CA TYR A 236 10.69 3.28 11.36
C TYR A 236 11.71 4.38 11.66
N LEU A 237 12.35 4.33 12.83
CA LEU A 237 13.37 5.30 13.23
C LEU A 237 14.67 5.13 12.43
N ALA A 238 15.12 3.89 12.23
CA ALA A 238 16.38 3.58 11.55
C ALA A 238 16.34 3.82 10.04
N SER A 239 15.21 3.56 9.39
CA SER A 239 15.08 3.71 7.94
C SER A 239 14.80 5.15 7.52
N SER A 240 15.40 5.60 6.40
CA SER A 240 15.00 6.85 5.74
C SER A 240 13.60 6.74 5.13
N ILE A 241 13.24 5.55 4.65
CA ILE A 241 11.93 5.24 4.05
C ILE A 241 11.36 4.01 4.79
N PRO A 242 10.46 4.21 5.76
CA PRO A 242 9.89 3.11 6.53
C PRO A 242 8.97 2.21 5.69
N SER A 243 8.84 0.94 6.06
CA SER A 243 7.88 0.05 5.39
C SER A 243 6.42 0.44 5.68
N LYS A 244 5.53 0.04 4.76
CA LYS A 244 4.08 0.22 4.93
C LYS A 244 3.55 -0.56 6.15
N GLN A 245 4.14 -1.71 6.44
CA GLN A 245 3.75 -2.55 7.58
C GLN A 245 4.06 -1.86 8.91
N SER A 246 5.25 -1.28 9.03
CA SER A 246 5.69 -0.63 10.27
C SER A 246 4.90 0.64 10.54
N THR A 247 4.68 1.48 9.52
CA THR A 247 3.80 2.65 9.65
C THR A 247 2.36 2.27 10.00
N THR A 248 1.80 1.20 9.41
CA THR A 248 0.44 0.75 9.74
C THR A 248 0.34 0.24 11.18
N THR A 249 1.34 -0.50 11.65
CA THR A 249 1.41 -0.99 13.04
C THR A 249 1.46 0.17 14.03
N ILE A 250 2.24 1.21 13.72
CA ILE A 250 2.35 2.42 14.53
C ILE A 250 1.01 3.18 14.56
N CYS A 251 0.33 3.33 13.42
CA CYS A 251 -0.94 4.07 13.32
C CYS A 251 -2.14 3.39 13.99
N THR A 252 -2.07 2.06 14.17
CA THR A 252 -3.16 1.24 14.74
C THR A 252 -2.94 0.86 16.20
N SER A 253 -1.79 1.21 16.78
CA SER A 253 -1.45 0.92 18.18
C SER A 253 -1.01 2.18 18.92
N VAL A 254 -1.81 2.57 19.92
CA VAL A 254 -1.49 3.66 20.84
C VAL A 254 -0.14 3.41 21.55
N ALA A 255 0.15 2.16 21.92
CA ALA A 255 1.40 1.82 22.58
C ALA A 255 2.62 2.02 21.66
N ALA A 256 2.53 1.60 20.39
CA ALA A 256 3.60 1.79 19.42
C ALA A 256 3.79 3.28 19.09
N ALA A 257 2.70 4.04 18.94
CA ALA A 257 2.75 5.47 18.70
C ALA A 257 3.39 6.25 19.87
N ARG A 258 3.05 5.89 21.12
CA ARG A 258 3.69 6.47 22.32
C ARG A 258 5.17 6.14 22.36
N LEU A 259 5.54 4.88 22.13
CA LEU A 259 6.94 4.47 22.05
C LEU A 259 7.70 5.24 20.98
N LEU A 260 7.11 5.47 19.80
CA LEU A 260 7.73 6.26 18.74
C LEU A 260 8.01 7.70 19.20
N VAL A 261 7.00 8.37 19.77
CA VAL A 261 7.11 9.75 20.26
C VAL A 261 8.10 9.87 21.42
N GLU A 262 8.09 8.92 22.35
CA GLU A 262 9.04 8.89 23.48
C GLU A 262 10.47 8.63 23.01
N SER A 263 10.64 7.82 21.96
CA SER A 263 11.94 7.49 21.39
C SER A 263 12.46 8.56 20.43
N SER A 264 11.59 9.45 19.93
CA SER A 264 11.97 10.50 19.00
C SER A 264 12.17 11.85 19.68
N SER A 265 13.43 12.31 19.72
CA SER A 265 13.74 13.66 20.24
C SER A 265 13.41 14.79 19.26
N ARG A 266 12.94 14.49 18.04
CA ARG A 266 12.69 15.48 16.98
C ARG A 266 11.36 15.20 16.26
N PRO A 267 10.52 16.22 16.01
CA PRO A 267 9.21 16.06 15.36
C PRO A 267 9.33 15.63 13.89
N GLU A 268 10.45 15.94 13.23
CA GLU A 268 10.69 15.62 11.81
C GLU A 268 10.58 14.14 11.50
N CYS A 269 10.89 13.25 12.46
CA CYS A 269 10.81 11.83 12.20
C CYS A 269 9.38 11.36 11.95
N LEU A 270 8.36 12.07 12.47
CA LEU A 270 6.95 11.72 12.28
C LEU A 270 6.50 11.98 10.84
N ASN A 271 7.24 12.82 10.11
CA ASN A 271 6.90 13.28 8.77
C ASN A 271 7.45 12.37 7.67
N LYS A 272 8.06 11.23 8.02
CA LYS A 272 8.55 10.26 7.03
C LYS A 272 7.38 9.70 6.24
N LEU A 273 7.56 9.66 4.92
CA LEU A 273 6.69 8.94 4.01
C LEU A 273 7.18 7.49 3.93
N ASP A 274 6.24 6.55 4.04
CA ASP A 274 6.55 5.16 3.81
C ASP A 274 6.88 4.86 2.35
N GLU A 275 7.25 3.62 2.06
CA GLU A 275 7.51 3.12 0.71
C GLU A 275 6.35 3.35 -0.28
N GLY A 276 5.11 3.60 0.19
CA GLY A 276 3.94 3.92 -0.63
C GLY A 276 3.61 5.41 -0.70
N GLY A 277 4.47 6.30 -0.19
CA GLY A 277 4.22 7.74 -0.13
C GLY A 277 3.18 8.14 0.93
N GLY A 278 2.83 7.23 1.84
CA GLY A 278 1.87 7.42 2.91
C GLY A 278 2.52 8.00 4.16
N HIS A 279 1.95 9.10 4.66
CA HIS A 279 2.30 9.69 5.95
C HIS A 279 1.53 9.01 7.09
N LEU A 280 2.08 8.98 8.32
CA LEU A 280 1.44 8.36 9.49
C LEU A 280 0.01 8.86 9.72
N LEU A 281 -0.23 10.17 9.62
CA LEU A 281 -1.57 10.74 9.81
C LEU A 281 -2.51 10.48 8.63
N GLY A 282 -1.99 10.24 7.42
CA GLY A 282 -2.77 10.05 6.20
C GLY A 282 -3.22 8.59 5.96
N LYS A 283 -2.84 7.67 6.84
CA LYS A 283 -3.20 6.25 6.75
C LYS A 283 -4.70 6.04 6.91
N TYR A 284 -5.19 4.94 6.35
CA TYR A 284 -6.58 4.53 6.51
C TYR A 284 -6.81 3.97 7.92
N LYS A 285 -7.87 4.38 8.61
CA LYS A 285 -8.22 3.94 9.98
C LYS A 285 -7.11 4.18 11.02
N VAL A 286 -6.53 5.38 11.05
CA VAL A 286 -5.68 5.79 12.18
C VAL A 286 -6.53 5.85 13.45
N ASP A 287 -6.00 5.29 14.54
CA ASP A 287 -6.64 5.42 15.85
C ASP A 287 -6.75 6.91 16.23
N PRO A 288 -7.93 7.42 16.63
CA PRO A 288 -8.09 8.83 16.96
C PRO A 288 -7.15 9.34 18.07
N GLU A 289 -6.78 8.47 19.03
CA GLU A 289 -5.80 8.83 20.05
C GLU A 289 -4.39 8.94 19.48
N VAL A 290 -4.01 8.01 18.58
CA VAL A 290 -2.73 8.07 17.86
C VAL A 290 -2.66 9.33 17.00
N PHE A 291 -3.75 9.65 16.30
CA PHE A 291 -3.86 10.86 15.49
C PHE A 291 -3.61 12.11 16.34
N LYS A 292 -4.33 12.25 17.46
CA LYS A 292 -4.16 13.37 18.39
C LYS A 292 -2.75 13.44 18.96
N LEU A 293 -2.16 12.29 19.33
CA LEU A 293 -0.80 12.22 19.86
C LEU A 293 0.23 12.76 18.85
N PHE A 294 0.17 12.33 17.59
CA PHE A 294 1.07 12.82 16.55
C PHE A 294 0.79 14.29 16.21
N VAL A 295 -0.47 14.69 16.16
CA VAL A 295 -0.84 16.10 16.02
C VAL A 295 -0.30 16.92 17.17
N ASP A 296 -0.25 16.46 18.42
CA ASP A 296 0.35 17.21 19.53
C ASP A 296 1.87 17.33 19.42
N ASN A 297 2.51 16.35 18.78
CA ASN A 297 3.97 16.27 18.62
C ASN A 297 4.48 16.84 17.28
N ASN A 298 3.76 17.82 16.72
CA ASN A 298 4.13 18.56 15.50
C ASN A 298 4.33 17.68 14.25
N ALA A 299 3.61 16.55 14.14
CA ALA A 299 3.52 15.86 12.86
C ALA A 299 2.84 16.76 11.82
N ASP A 300 3.36 16.73 10.60
CA ASP A 300 2.87 17.52 9.47
C ASP A 300 1.52 16.94 9.00
N ILE A 301 0.46 17.64 9.35
CA ILE A 301 -0.93 17.31 8.98
C ILE A 301 -1.18 17.35 7.48
N PHE A 302 -0.32 18.02 6.70
CA PHE A 302 -0.41 18.16 5.25
C PHE A 302 0.55 17.22 4.50
N ALA A 303 1.49 16.58 5.20
CA ALA A 303 2.37 15.58 4.62
C ALA A 303 1.60 14.35 4.13
N GLY A 304 2.02 13.85 2.96
CA GLY A 304 1.46 12.69 2.29
C GLY A 304 1.30 12.93 0.80
N MET A 305 1.68 11.96 -0.03
CA MET A 305 1.58 12.09 -1.49
C MET A 305 0.12 12.12 -1.95
N TRP A 306 -0.70 11.22 -1.40
CA TRP A 306 -2.09 11.03 -1.80
C TRP A 306 -3.08 11.61 -0.81
N HIS A 307 -2.94 11.24 0.46
CA HIS A 307 -3.79 11.72 1.55
C HIS A 307 -2.90 12.23 2.67
N SER A 308 -3.21 13.44 3.11
CA SER A 308 -2.63 14.02 4.31
C SER A 308 -3.49 13.67 5.52
N GLY A 309 -2.98 13.92 6.72
CA GLY A 309 -3.78 13.80 7.95
C GLY A 309 -5.04 14.65 7.89
N PHE A 310 -4.91 15.86 7.37
CA PHE A 310 -6.04 16.77 7.18
C PHE A 310 -7.02 16.23 6.14
N SER A 311 -6.56 15.86 4.94
CA SER A 311 -7.47 15.42 3.87
C SER A 311 -8.19 14.11 4.24
N ARG A 312 -7.52 13.21 4.96
CA ARG A 312 -8.13 11.99 5.46
C ARG A 312 -9.25 12.29 6.46
N ALA A 313 -9.05 13.22 7.38
CA ALA A 313 -10.09 13.62 8.33
C ALA A 313 -11.33 14.21 7.63
N VAL A 314 -11.15 14.90 6.50
CA VAL A 314 -12.25 15.37 5.63
C VAL A 314 -12.98 14.20 4.95
N GLU A 315 -12.23 13.29 4.32
CA GLU A 315 -12.77 12.13 3.59
C GLU A 315 -13.53 11.16 4.51
N ASP A 316 -12.94 10.82 5.66
CA ASP A 316 -13.51 9.89 6.64
C ASP A 316 -14.66 10.51 7.44
N SER A 317 -15.01 11.78 7.17
CA SER A 317 -16.07 12.53 7.84
C SER A 317 -15.89 12.61 9.36
N ARG A 318 -14.71 13.05 9.78
CA ARG A 318 -14.26 13.13 11.18
C ARG A 318 -14.13 14.58 11.66
N PRO A 319 -15.25 15.29 11.91
CA PRO A 319 -15.21 16.68 12.36
C PRO A 319 -14.52 16.82 13.73
N ASP A 320 -14.49 15.76 14.54
CA ASP A 320 -13.77 15.70 15.81
C ASP A 320 -12.25 15.83 15.63
N LEU A 321 -11.68 15.18 14.60
CA LEU A 321 -10.26 15.30 14.28
C LEU A 321 -9.95 16.63 13.61
N LEU A 322 -10.84 17.14 12.75
CA LEU A 322 -10.68 18.46 12.13
C LEU A 322 -10.69 19.59 13.16
N ALA A 323 -11.62 19.56 14.12
CA ALA A 323 -11.65 20.49 15.26
C ALA A 323 -10.34 20.44 16.02
N TYR A 324 -9.85 19.22 16.31
CA TYR A 324 -8.59 19.06 17.02
C TYR A 324 -7.41 19.70 16.29
N ILE A 325 -7.31 19.47 14.97
CA ILE A 325 -6.25 20.05 14.14
C ILE A 325 -6.35 21.58 14.11
N LEU A 326 -7.54 22.12 13.83
CA LEU A 326 -7.74 23.57 13.65
C LEU A 326 -7.56 24.34 14.97
N ASP A 327 -8.10 23.82 16.08
CA ASP A 327 -8.04 24.49 17.39
C ASP A 327 -6.61 24.50 17.97
N ARG A 328 -5.85 23.40 17.80
CA ARG A 328 -4.50 23.26 18.37
C ARG A 328 -3.41 23.92 17.54
N ARG A 329 -3.57 23.97 16.22
CA ARG A 329 -2.51 24.43 15.31
C ARG A 329 -2.67 25.88 14.84
N ARG A 330 -3.78 26.56 15.16
CA ARG A 330 -4.04 27.94 14.70
C ARG A 330 -3.73 28.11 13.22
N ILE A 331 -4.19 27.15 12.41
CA ILE A 331 -3.90 27.13 10.97
C ILE A 331 -4.45 28.40 10.36
N ASN A 332 -3.58 29.18 9.70
CA ASN A 332 -4.03 30.33 8.93
C ASN A 332 -4.63 29.81 7.62
N ILE A 333 -5.95 29.79 7.55
CA ILE A 333 -6.70 29.32 6.37
C ILE A 333 -6.31 30.15 5.13
N GLN A 334 -5.98 31.43 5.30
CA GLN A 334 -5.58 32.31 4.19
C GLN A 334 -4.20 31.98 3.62
N GLU A 335 -3.33 31.32 4.37
CA GLU A 335 -2.02 30.85 3.89
C GLU A 335 -2.09 29.46 3.26
N MET A 336 -3.23 28.78 3.37
CA MET A 336 -3.41 27.46 2.79
C MET A 336 -3.50 27.55 1.26
N SER A 337 -2.74 26.71 0.55
CA SER A 337 -2.75 26.72 -0.91
C SER A 337 -4.15 26.45 -1.46
N VAL A 338 -4.48 27.14 -2.55
CA VAL A 338 -5.79 27.00 -3.21
C VAL A 338 -6.01 25.55 -3.65
N GLU A 339 -4.98 24.87 -4.14
CA GLU A 339 -5.06 23.47 -4.58
C GLU A 339 -5.44 22.54 -3.43
N LEU A 340 -4.94 22.80 -2.22
CA LEU A 340 -5.29 22.02 -1.05
C LEU A 340 -6.74 22.30 -0.63
N GLN A 341 -7.17 23.56 -0.64
CA GLN A 341 -8.56 23.95 -0.40
C GLN A 341 -9.52 23.29 -1.39
N MET A 342 -9.15 23.29 -2.66
CA MET A 342 -9.87 22.64 -3.76
C MET A 342 -10.00 21.12 -3.54
N LYS A 343 -8.88 20.48 -3.19
CA LYS A 343 -8.83 19.05 -2.91
C LYS A 343 -9.73 18.67 -1.73
N MET A 344 -9.80 19.50 -0.69
CA MET A 344 -10.67 19.24 0.46
C MET A 344 -12.15 19.30 0.09
N TRP A 345 -12.59 20.36 -0.60
CA TRP A 345 -13.98 20.50 -1.00
C TRP A 345 -14.43 19.44 -2.01
N SER A 346 -13.54 19.03 -2.93
CA SER A 346 -13.82 17.93 -3.86
C SER A 346 -13.78 16.54 -3.21
N SER A 347 -13.09 16.37 -2.08
CA SER A 347 -13.05 15.12 -1.32
C SER A 347 -14.14 14.98 -0.26
N ILE A 348 -15.02 15.97 -0.08
CA ILE A 348 -15.96 15.99 1.05
C ILE A 348 -16.90 14.78 1.06
N GLY A 349 -16.99 14.06 2.19
CA GLY A 349 -17.84 12.88 2.31
C GLY A 349 -19.20 13.12 2.97
N SER A 350 -19.34 14.22 3.72
CA SER A 350 -20.49 14.48 4.57
C SER A 350 -20.85 15.97 4.63
N GLU A 351 -22.15 16.25 4.66
CA GLU A 351 -22.67 17.60 4.86
C GLU A 351 -22.24 18.19 6.20
N GLN A 352 -22.12 17.36 7.24
CA GLN A 352 -21.66 17.80 8.55
C GLN A 352 -20.22 18.33 8.48
N THR A 353 -19.34 17.63 7.77
CA THR A 353 -17.95 18.05 7.54
C THR A 353 -17.91 19.34 6.71
N ALA A 354 -18.76 19.46 5.69
CA ALA A 354 -18.82 20.66 4.85
C ALA A 354 -19.29 21.90 5.64
N ARG A 355 -20.33 21.74 6.46
CA ARG A 355 -20.81 22.79 7.36
C ARG A 355 -19.74 23.18 8.38
N PHE A 356 -19.02 22.20 8.91
CA PHE A 356 -17.91 22.41 9.83
C PHE A 356 -16.79 23.23 9.19
N LEU A 357 -16.33 22.86 7.99
CA LEU A 357 -15.31 23.63 7.26
C LEU A 357 -15.79 25.08 7.00
N LYS A 358 -17.05 25.26 6.58
CA LYS A 358 -17.60 26.61 6.38
C LYS A 358 -17.66 27.42 7.67
N GLN A 359 -18.05 26.81 8.80
CA GLN A 359 -18.08 27.48 10.11
C GLN A 359 -16.69 27.94 10.57
N TYR A 360 -15.64 27.19 10.21
CA TYR A 360 -14.26 27.56 10.49
C TYR A 360 -13.69 28.59 9.51
N GLY A 361 -14.45 29.02 8.49
CA GLY A 361 -14.07 30.10 7.57
C GLY A 361 -13.45 29.61 6.26
N PHE A 362 -13.51 28.32 5.94
CA PHE A 362 -13.16 27.84 4.61
C PHE A 362 -14.22 28.27 3.59
N ASP A 363 -13.78 28.86 2.49
CA ASP A 363 -14.63 29.28 1.39
C ASP A 363 -14.85 28.10 0.41
N PRO A 364 -16.09 27.66 0.14
CA PRO A 364 -16.35 26.63 -0.88
C PRO A 364 -16.14 27.11 -2.32
N ASP A 365 -16.03 28.42 -2.54
CA ASP A 365 -15.99 29.06 -3.86
C ASP A 365 -14.58 29.51 -4.27
N VAL A 366 -13.54 29.04 -3.58
CA VAL A 366 -12.15 29.29 -3.95
C VAL A 366 -11.91 28.84 -5.41
N GLN A 367 -11.29 29.72 -6.19
CA GLN A 367 -10.92 29.47 -7.58
C GLN A 367 -9.42 29.23 -7.72
N ASP A 368 -9.05 28.18 -8.46
CA ASP A 368 -7.65 27.91 -8.83
C ASP A 368 -7.09 28.94 -9.84
N ALA A 369 -5.85 28.72 -10.28
CA ALA A 369 -5.19 29.55 -11.29
C ALA A 369 -5.90 29.61 -12.65
N GLU A 370 -6.79 28.65 -12.94
CA GLU A 370 -7.61 28.58 -14.16
C GLU A 370 -9.03 29.16 -13.94
N GLY A 371 -9.35 29.56 -12.71
CA GLY A 371 -10.68 30.01 -12.32
C GLY A 371 -11.66 28.88 -12.00
N ASN A 372 -11.22 27.62 -11.92
CA ASN A 372 -12.11 26.51 -11.60
C ASN A 372 -12.41 26.47 -10.10
N THR A 373 -13.65 26.14 -9.74
CA THR A 373 -14.08 25.87 -8.36
C THR A 373 -14.18 24.36 -8.07
N ALA A 374 -14.33 23.96 -6.81
CA ALA A 374 -14.46 22.54 -6.44
C ALA A 374 -15.71 21.92 -7.08
N LEU A 375 -16.76 22.73 -7.22
CA LEU A 375 -18.01 22.37 -7.88
C LEU A 375 -17.79 22.10 -9.38
N MET A 376 -16.96 22.88 -10.07
CA MET A 376 -16.61 22.66 -11.48
C MET A 376 -15.82 21.36 -11.68
N TYR A 377 -14.86 21.05 -10.79
CA TYR A 377 -14.13 19.79 -10.83
C TYR A 377 -15.04 18.58 -10.65
N LEU A 378 -15.94 18.63 -9.66
CA LEU A 378 -16.91 17.56 -9.43
C LEU A 378 -17.89 17.43 -10.60
N ALA A 379 -18.31 18.54 -11.22
CA ALA A 379 -19.19 18.52 -12.38
C ALA A 379 -18.54 17.83 -13.59
N ARG A 380 -17.25 18.07 -13.82
CA ARG A 380 -16.47 17.50 -14.93
C ARG A 380 -16.14 16.01 -14.78
N GLN A 381 -15.96 15.51 -13.55
CA GLN A 381 -15.59 14.10 -13.33
C GLN A 381 -16.67 13.11 -13.79
N GLY A 382 -17.95 13.52 -13.78
CA GLY A 382 -19.07 12.69 -14.19
C GLY A 382 -19.34 11.52 -13.24
N ASN A 383 -20.57 10.98 -13.30
CA ASN A 383 -20.98 9.90 -12.41
C ASN A 383 -20.47 8.54 -12.92
N ILE A 384 -19.16 8.34 -12.86
CA ILE A 384 -18.52 7.07 -13.22
C ILE A 384 -19.02 6.00 -12.23
N LEU A 385 -19.82 5.06 -12.74
CA LEU A 385 -20.29 3.88 -11.99
C LEU A 385 -21.13 4.18 -10.73
N GLY A 386 -21.93 5.25 -10.75
CA GLY A 386 -22.92 5.54 -9.70
C GLY A 386 -22.33 5.90 -8.32
N LYS A 387 -21.03 6.16 -8.26
CA LYS A 387 -20.31 6.51 -7.04
C LYS A 387 -19.71 7.90 -7.21
N ILE A 388 -20.21 8.82 -6.39
CA ILE A 388 -19.47 9.91 -5.73
C ILE A 388 -19.82 11.37 -6.13
N PRO A 389 -19.94 11.82 -7.40
CA PRO A 389 -20.05 13.27 -7.66
C PRO A 389 -21.38 13.88 -7.21
N LEU A 390 -22.52 13.22 -7.45
CA LEU A 390 -23.83 13.84 -7.22
C LEU A 390 -24.07 14.20 -5.75
N ALA A 391 -23.78 13.27 -4.82
CA ALA A 391 -23.91 13.52 -3.39
C ALA A 391 -22.97 14.65 -2.93
N LYS A 392 -21.74 14.70 -3.46
CA LYS A 392 -20.77 15.76 -3.13
C LYS A 392 -21.20 17.13 -3.66
N ILE A 393 -21.74 17.17 -4.89
CA ILE A 393 -22.30 18.39 -5.49
C ILE A 393 -23.48 18.89 -4.66
N GLN A 394 -24.39 18.00 -4.25
CA GLN A 394 -25.49 18.35 -3.35
C GLN A 394 -25.00 18.89 -2.02
N ILE A 395 -23.97 18.29 -1.44
CA ILE A 395 -23.35 18.78 -0.19
C ILE A 395 -22.77 20.19 -0.37
N LEU A 396 -22.00 20.45 -1.43
CA LEU A 396 -21.44 21.77 -1.69
C LEU A 396 -22.53 22.82 -1.89
N LEU A 397 -23.58 22.50 -2.67
CA LEU A 397 -24.73 23.38 -2.87
C LEU A 397 -25.48 23.64 -1.55
N ALA A 398 -25.68 22.61 -0.72
CA ALA A 398 -26.35 22.73 0.59
C ALA A 398 -25.55 23.60 1.58
N VAL A 399 -24.23 23.64 1.43
CA VAL A 399 -23.34 24.52 2.20
C VAL A 399 -23.19 25.90 1.55
N GLY A 400 -23.75 26.12 0.36
CA GLY A 400 -23.87 27.42 -0.31
C GLY A 400 -22.73 27.75 -1.26
N ALA A 401 -22.13 26.74 -1.92
CA ALA A 401 -21.25 26.96 -3.06
C ALA A 401 -22.02 27.56 -4.24
N ASN A 402 -21.42 28.51 -4.95
CA ASN A 402 -22.03 29.23 -6.06
C ASN A 402 -21.85 28.49 -7.40
N PRO A 403 -22.91 27.95 -8.02
CA PRO A 403 -22.84 27.25 -9.30
C PRO A 403 -22.61 28.17 -10.50
N PHE A 404 -22.80 29.48 -10.35
CA PHE A 404 -22.76 30.46 -11.43
C PHE A 404 -21.40 31.13 -11.63
N LEU A 405 -20.39 30.76 -10.82
CA LEU A 405 -19.02 31.22 -11.05
C LEU A 405 -18.53 30.73 -12.41
N VAL A 406 -17.65 31.50 -13.04
CA VAL A 406 -17.06 31.19 -14.33
C VAL A 406 -15.56 31.05 -14.20
N ASN A 407 -15.00 30.04 -14.86
CA ASN A 407 -13.56 29.92 -15.01
C ASN A 407 -13.03 30.90 -16.08
N GLN A 408 -11.72 30.92 -16.32
CA GLN A 408 -11.11 31.77 -17.35
C GLN A 408 -11.61 31.46 -18.77
N GLY A 409 -12.12 30.25 -19.00
CA GLY A 409 -12.79 29.87 -20.25
C GLY A 409 -14.24 30.34 -20.36
N GLY A 410 -14.76 31.07 -19.37
CA GLY A 410 -16.16 31.51 -19.33
C GLY A 410 -17.17 30.40 -19.05
N GLN A 411 -16.72 29.24 -18.56
CA GLN A 411 -17.56 28.07 -18.31
C GLN A 411 -18.01 28.03 -16.86
N THR A 412 -19.30 27.77 -16.62
CA THR A 412 -19.84 27.46 -15.28
C THR A 412 -19.71 25.97 -14.96
N ALA A 413 -19.99 25.59 -13.71
CA ALA A 413 -20.04 24.18 -13.31
C ALA A 413 -21.07 23.40 -14.16
N ARG A 414 -22.20 24.02 -14.50
CA ARG A 414 -23.22 23.44 -15.40
C ARG A 414 -22.68 23.20 -16.81
N ASN A 415 -21.92 24.14 -17.36
CA ASN A 415 -21.31 23.97 -18.70
C ASN A 415 -20.30 22.82 -18.74
N LEU A 416 -19.63 22.55 -17.61
CA LEU A 416 -18.63 21.49 -17.46
C LEU A 416 -19.23 20.14 -17.05
N ALA A 417 -20.54 20.08 -16.79
CA ALA A 417 -21.21 18.87 -16.32
C ALA A 417 -21.05 17.71 -17.31
N ALA A 418 -20.51 16.60 -16.83
CA ALA A 418 -20.25 15.42 -17.65
C ALA A 418 -21.49 14.56 -17.93
N ASP A 419 -22.59 14.74 -17.18
CA ASP A 419 -23.87 14.12 -17.49
C ASP A 419 -25.06 15.08 -17.23
N SER A 420 -26.21 14.75 -17.83
CA SER A 420 -27.41 15.60 -17.78
C SER A 420 -27.97 15.77 -16.36
N ARG A 421 -27.82 14.78 -15.48
CA ARG A 421 -28.35 14.87 -14.11
C ARG A 421 -27.56 15.88 -13.28
N ILE A 422 -26.25 15.95 -13.51
CA ILE A 422 -25.40 16.98 -12.91
C ILE A 422 -25.74 18.35 -13.50
N ALA A 423 -25.95 18.43 -14.82
CA ALA A 423 -26.33 19.68 -15.48
C ALA A 423 -27.72 20.20 -15.07
N ASP A 424 -28.66 19.31 -14.73
CA ASP A 424 -29.99 19.68 -14.25
C ASP A 424 -29.96 20.15 -12.78
N LEU A 425 -28.97 19.71 -12.01
CA LEU A 425 -28.77 20.08 -10.61
C LEU A 425 -28.08 21.46 -10.44
N LEU A 426 -27.28 21.87 -11.43
CA LEU A 426 -26.47 23.10 -11.45
C LEU A 426 -27.13 24.19 -12.32
#